data_AF-A0A2V7Q1Y1-F1
#
_entry.id   AF-A0A2V7Q1Y1-F1
#
_cell.length_a   1.000
_cell.length_b   1.000
_cell.length_c   1.000
_cell.angle_alpha   90.00
_cell.angle_beta   90.00
_cell.angle_gamma   90.00
#
_symmetry.space_group_name_H-M   'P 1'
#
loop_
_entity.id
_entity.type
_entity.pdbx_description
1 polymer ?
#
loop_
_entity_poly.entity_id
_entity_poly.type
_entity_poly.pdbx_seq_one_letter_code
_entity_poly.pdbx_strand_id
1 'polypeptide(L)'
;MADSAWFVLAIVLVGLAFDFVNGFHDAANSIATVVSTRVLSPSAAVVWAATFNFIAVFVFGTAVAKTMGKGLVDLAIVDAT
;
A
#
# COMPACT_ATOMS: atom_id res chain seq x y z
N MET A 1 -11.43 23.31 -12.55
CA MET A 1 -11.15 22.70 -11.21
C MET A 1 -11.91 21.39 -11.00
N ALA A 2 -13.13 21.23 -11.52
CA ALA A 2 -13.83 19.94 -11.48
C ALA A 2 -13.30 18.93 -12.52
N ASP A 3 -12.71 19.42 -13.61
CA ASP A 3 -12.29 18.60 -14.77
C ASP A 3 -11.14 17.64 -14.44
N SER A 4 -10.25 18.02 -13.53
CA SER A 4 -9.14 17.19 -13.05
C SER A 4 -9.54 16.25 -11.90
N ALA A 5 -10.70 16.45 -11.26
CA ALA A 5 -11.16 15.60 -10.16
C ALA A 5 -11.39 14.15 -10.59
N TRP A 6 -11.88 13.95 -11.83
CA TRP A 6 -12.03 12.63 -12.44
C TRP A 6 -10.68 11.92 -12.57
N PHE A 7 -9.65 12.63 -13.03
CA PHE A 7 -8.31 12.07 -13.20
C PHE A 7 -7.70 11.66 -11.85
N VAL A 8 -7.84 12.50 -10.82
CA VAL A 8 -7.40 12.17 -9.45
C VAL A 8 -8.15 10.95 -8.92
N LEU A 9 -9.47 10.88 -9.08
CA LEU A 9 -10.27 9.72 -8.70
C LEU A 9 -9.81 8.45 -9.41
N ALA A 10 -9.51 8.53 -10.70
CA ALA A 10 -8.96 7.41 -11.47
C ALA A 10 -7.60 6.94 -10.91
N ILE A 11 -6.69 7.86 -10.59
CA ILE A 11 -5.39 7.52 -9.98
C ILE A 11 -5.59 6.85 -8.62
N VAL A 12 -6.48 7.38 -7.77
CA VAL A 12 -6.78 6.79 -6.45
C VAL A 12 -7.35 5.38 -6.62
N LEU A 13 -8.27 5.17 -7.57
CA LEU A 13 -8.82 3.84 -7.85
C LEU A 13 -7.76 2.85 -8.30
N VAL A 14 -6.86 3.26 -9.21
CA VAL A 14 -5.75 2.42 -9.66
C VAL A 14 -4.79 2.13 -8.51
N GLY A 15 -4.48 3.13 -7.68
CA GLY A 15 -3.65 2.97 -6.49
C GLY A 15 -4.24 1.98 -5.49
N LEU A 16 -5.54 2.08 -5.18
CA LEU A 16 -6.22 1.14 -4.31
C LEU A 16 -6.25 -0.29 -4.86
N ALA A 17 -6.45 -0.44 -6.18
CA ALA A 17 -6.39 -1.75 -6.82
C ALA A 17 -4.98 -2.37 -6.75
N PHE A 18 -3.95 -1.56 -6.99
CA PHE A 18 -2.55 -1.96 -6.86
C PHE A 18 -2.24 -2.36 -5.41
N ASP A 19 -2.55 -1.51 -4.44
CA ASP A 19 -2.31 -1.77 -3.01
C ASP A 19 -3.00 -3.06 -2.52
N PHE A 20 -4.23 -3.34 -2.99
CA PHE A 20 -4.91 -4.58 -2.67
C PHE A 20 -4.15 -5.82 -3.18
N VAL A 21 -3.72 -5.79 -4.45
CA VAL A 21 -2.99 -6.92 -5.06
C VAL A 21 -1.61 -7.11 -4.43
N ASN A 22 -0.90 -6.02 -4.12
CA ASN A 22 0.38 -6.10 -3.41
C ASN A 22 0.20 -6.62 -1.99
N GLY A 23 -0.80 -6.14 -1.26
CA GLY A 23 -1.11 -6.60 0.08
C GLY A 23 -1.40 -8.10 0.15
N PHE A 24 -2.04 -8.68 -0.87
CA PHE A 24 -2.26 -10.12 -0.97
C PHE A 24 -0.94 -10.91 -1.14
N HIS A 25 -0.03 -10.44 -2.00
CA HIS A 25 1.29 -11.05 -2.17
C HIS A 25 2.14 -10.93 -0.90
N ASP A 26 2.18 -9.75 -0.29
CA ASP A 26 2.98 -9.48 0.90
C ASP A 26 2.46 -10.19 2.14
N ALA A 27 1.14 -10.40 2.22
CA ALA A 27 0.54 -11.21 3.28
C ALA A 27 1.10 -12.64 3.27
N ALA A 28 1.25 -13.27 2.10
CA ALA A 28 1.82 -14.61 1.99
C ALA A 28 3.26 -14.67 2.54
N ASN A 29 4.09 -13.69 2.17
CA ASN A 29 5.47 -13.58 2.67
C ASN A 29 5.52 -13.33 4.19
N SER A 30 4.59 -12.52 4.72
CA SER A 30 4.55 -12.16 6.14
C SER A 30 4.04 -13.28 7.05
N ILE A 31 3.20 -14.19 6.55
CA ILE A 31 2.60 -15.27 7.36
C ILE A 31 3.27 -16.63 7.17
N ALA A 32 4.07 -16.81 6.11
CA ALA A 32 4.63 -18.11 5.73
C ALA A 32 5.32 -18.83 6.89
N THR A 33 6.14 -18.11 7.67
CA THR A 33 6.91 -18.68 8.78
C THR A 33 6.03 -19.06 9.96
N VAL A 34 5.06 -18.22 10.33
CA VAL A 34 4.19 -18.42 11.50
C VAL A 34 3.18 -19.54 11.25
N VAL A 35 2.73 -19.69 10.00
CA VAL A 35 1.85 -20.77 9.56
C VAL A 35 2.62 -22.08 9.37
N SER A 36 3.84 -22.06 8.77
CA SER A 36 4.63 -23.28 8.56
C SER A 36 5.10 -23.90 9.87
N THR A 37 5.41 -23.08 10.87
CA THR A 37 5.76 -23.50 12.24
C THR A 37 4.54 -23.87 13.09
N ARG A 38 3.33 -23.68 12.56
CA ARG A 38 2.05 -23.97 13.23
C ARG A 38 1.84 -23.17 14.53
N VAL A 39 2.45 -22.00 14.64
CA VAL A 39 2.25 -21.09 15.78
C VAL A 39 0.86 -20.45 15.73
N LEU A 40 0.39 -20.10 14.52
CA LEU A 40 -0.96 -19.59 14.28
C LEU A 40 -1.67 -20.40 13.19
N SER A 41 -3.00 -20.46 13.27
CA SER A 41 -3.82 -20.93 12.16
C SER A 41 -3.74 -19.96 10.97
N PRO A 42 -3.95 -20.43 9.72
CA PRO A 42 -3.85 -19.57 8.54
C PRO A 42 -4.75 -18.32 8.61
N SER A 43 -5.99 -18.46 9.11
CA SER A 43 -6.90 -17.33 9.26
C SER A 43 -6.42 -16.32 10.32
N ALA A 44 -5.94 -16.78 11.47
CA ALA A 44 -5.40 -15.91 12.51
C ALA A 44 -4.14 -15.19 12.03
N ALA A 45 -3.29 -15.85 11.25
CA ALA A 45 -2.09 -15.24 10.69
C ALA A 45 -2.41 -14.13 9.67
N VAL A 46 -3.46 -14.30 8.85
CA VAL A 46 -3.92 -13.23 7.93
C VAL A 46 -4.44 -12.02 8.70
N VAL A 47 -5.25 -12.23 9.74
CA VAL A 47 -5.74 -11.14 10.61
C VAL A 47 -4.57 -10.43 11.30
N TRP A 48 -3.57 -11.18 11.77
CA TRP A 48 -2.35 -10.65 12.35
C TRP A 48 -1.59 -9.77 11.34
N ALA A 49 -1.31 -10.28 10.14
CA ALA A 49 -0.62 -9.52 9.10
C ALA A 49 -1.38 -8.24 8.70
N ALA A 50 -2.70 -8.32 8.50
CA ALA A 50 -3.53 -7.18 8.15
C ALA A 50 -3.52 -6.09 9.25
N THR A 51 -3.60 -6.52 10.52
CA THR A 51 -3.60 -5.59 11.67
C THR A 51 -2.28 -4.81 11.74
N PHE A 52 -1.14 -5.49 11.68
CA PHE A 52 0.16 -4.82 11.74
C PHE A 52 0.48 -4.02 10.48
N ASN A 53 0.06 -4.47 9.30
CA ASN A 53 0.21 -3.71 8.05
C ASN A 53 -0.57 -2.38 8.13
N PHE A 54 -1.79 -2.40 8.68
CA PHE A 54 -2.58 -1.19 8.90
C PHE A 54 -1.97 -0.27 9.98
N ILE A 55 -1.52 -0.83 11.12
CA ILE A 55 -0.93 -0.03 12.20
C ILE A 55 0.38 0.63 11.78
N ALA A 56 1.17 -0.03 10.92
CA ALA A 56 2.49 0.45 10.52
C ALA A 56 2.47 1.87 9.94
N VAL A 57 1.45 2.25 9.17
CA VAL A 57 1.37 3.61 8.60
C VAL A 57 1.24 4.69 9.68
N PHE A 58 0.58 4.39 10.79
CA PHE A 58 0.40 5.34 11.89
C PHE A 58 1.65 5.46 12.77
N VAL A 59 2.45 4.39 12.86
CA VAL A 59 3.66 4.36 13.69
C VAL A 59 4.88 4.91 12.93
N PHE A 60 5.04 4.53 11.66
CA PHE A 60 6.22 4.87 10.85
C PHE A 60 5.98 6.03 9.89
N GLY A 61 4.72 6.47 9.72
CA GLY A 61 4.35 7.57 8.84
C GLY A 61 4.56 7.26 7.34
N THR A 62 4.61 8.30 6.52
CA THR A 62 4.63 8.21 5.05
C THR A 62 5.99 8.50 4.44
N ALA A 63 7.07 8.39 5.23
CA ALA A 63 8.42 8.71 4.78
C ALA A 63 8.86 7.88 3.56
N VAL A 64 8.52 6.58 3.52
CA VAL A 64 8.81 5.71 2.38
C VAL A 64 8.08 6.19 1.13
N ALA A 65 6.79 6.52 1.21
CA ALA A 65 6.03 7.03 0.08
C ALA A 65 6.64 8.32 -0.48
N LYS A 66 7.11 9.23 0.40
CA LYS A 66 7.77 10.47 -0.02
C LYS A 66 9.10 10.21 -0.73
N THR A 67 9.88 9.23 -0.25
CA THR A 67 11.15 8.85 -0.89
C THR A 67 10.92 8.19 -2.24
N MET A 68 9.91 7.31 -2.35
CA MET A 68 9.57 6.66 -3.61
C MET A 68 9.04 7.67 -4.63
N GLY A 69 8.20 8.62 -4.22
CA GLY A 69 7.69 9.66 -5.12
C GLY A 69 8.77 10.66 -5.60
N LYS A 70 9.82 10.88 -4.80
CA LYS A 70 10.88 11.84 -5.13
C LYS A 70 11.72 11.31 -6.29
N GLY A 71 11.75 12.06 -7.39
CA GLY A 71 12.58 11.75 -8.56
C GLY A 71 11.94 10.78 -9.55
N LEU A 72 10.71 10.30 -9.29
CA LEU A 72 9.93 9.57 -10.30
C LEU A 72 9.31 10.50 -11.35
N VAL A 73 8.83 11.66 -10.91
CA VAL A 73 8.21 12.67 -11.77
C VAL A 73 8.74 14.04 -11.37
N ASP A 74 9.21 14.80 -12.35
CA ASP A 74 9.57 16.20 -12.15
C ASP A 74 8.32 17.07 -12.30
N LEU A 75 7.76 17.48 -11.16
CA LEU A 75 6.55 18.30 -11.13
C LEU A 75 6.78 19.71 -11.70
N ALA A 76 8.02 20.16 -11.90
CA ALA A 76 8.32 21.47 -12.47
C ALA A 76 8.08 21.53 -13.99
N ILE A 77 8.08 20.37 -14.67
CA ILE A 77 7.83 20.27 -16.12
C ILE A 77 6.44 19.70 -16.45
N VAL A 78 5.67 19.29 -15.43
CA VAL A 78 4.31 18.79 -15.60
C VAL A 78 3.36 19.98 -15.65
N ASP A 79 2.67 20.13 -16.78
CA ASP A 79 1.66 21.15 -16.97
C ASP A 79 0.47 20.87 -16.02
N ALA A 80 0.06 21.89 -15.26
CA ALA A 80 -1.00 21.78 -14.25
C ALA A 80 -2.40 22.12 -14.82
N THR A 81 -2.48 22.25 -16.14
CA THR A 81 -3.66 22.63 -16.91
C THR A 81 -4.54 21.41 -17.21
#